data_AF-A0A9E4BBG2-F1
#
_entry.id   AF-A0A9E4BBG2-F1
#
_cell.length_a   1.000
_cell.length_b   1.000
_cell.length_c   1.000
_cell.angle_alpha   90.00
_cell.angle_beta   90.00
_cell.angle_gamma   90.00
#
_symmetry.space_group_name_H-M   'P 1'
#
loop_
_entity.id
_entity.type
_entity.pdbx_description
1 polymer ?
#
loop_
_entity_poly.entity_id
_entity_poly.type
_entity_poly.pdbx_seq_one_letter_code
_entity_poly.pdbx_strand_id
1 'polypeptide(L)'
;MTTTRRRGFSLIELMIAVAIVGILAAAAVPAYRSYIENSNMAKVNAHYRQGIRFVENEFRRMRAEMSMGTLTVAQADTRYTNTARIASLNGDGGLSPGGGDAYAAAADDAAGVVGVSVTGTFAGNDLVVTITRPLFGDFAAAESRDIAWADA
;
A
#
# COMPACT_ATOMS: atom_id res chain seq x y z
N MET A 1 -31.22 32.33 49.53
CA MET A 1 -30.01 31.55 49.16
C MET A 1 -30.45 30.15 48.80
N THR A 2 -30.60 29.85 47.51
CA THR A 2 -30.90 28.48 47.04
C THR A 2 -29.60 27.67 47.06
N THR A 3 -29.47 26.77 48.03
CA THR A 3 -28.33 25.85 48.13
C THR A 3 -28.46 24.76 47.08
N THR A 4 -27.70 24.87 45.99
CA THR A 4 -27.60 23.84 44.95
C THR A 4 -26.93 22.60 45.55
N ARG A 5 -27.68 21.51 45.76
CA ARG A 5 -27.10 20.21 46.16
C ARG A 5 -26.16 19.73 45.06
N ARG A 6 -24.86 19.61 45.36
CA ARG A 6 -23.93 18.86 44.52
C ARG A 6 -24.28 17.38 44.62
N ARG A 7 -24.84 16.80 43.56
CA ARG A 7 -25.00 15.34 43.42
C ARG A 7 -23.64 14.77 43.03
N GLY A 8 -23.02 14.01 43.93
CA GLY A 8 -21.82 13.23 43.64
C GLY A 8 -22.17 11.88 43.03
N PHE A 9 -21.22 11.28 42.30
CA PHE A 9 -21.35 9.94 41.72
C PHE A 9 -21.17 8.88 42.81
N SER A 10 -22.01 7.85 42.84
CA SER A 10 -21.91 6.76 43.80
C SER A 10 -20.85 5.74 43.37
N LEU A 11 -20.17 5.12 44.35
CA LEU A 11 -19.24 4.02 44.10
C LEU A 11 -19.93 2.84 43.40
N ILE A 12 -21.19 2.56 43.73
CA ILE A 12 -21.93 1.46 43.09
C ILE A 12 -22.25 1.78 41.63
N GLU A 13 -22.54 3.05 41.31
CA GLU A 13 -22.78 3.51 39.94
C GLU A 13 -21.50 3.35 39.10
N LEU A 14 -20.35 3.65 39.70
CA LEU A 14 -19.05 3.43 39.07
C LEU A 14 -18.76 1.96 38.82
N MET A 15 -18.99 1.09 39.81
CA MET A 15 -18.73 -0.34 39.67
C MET A 15 -19.59 -0.97 38.57
N ILE A 16 -20.88 -0.61 38.50
CA ILE A 16 -21.78 -1.11 37.45
C ILE A 16 -21.34 -0.58 36.08
N ALA A 17 -20.99 0.70 35.97
CA ALA A 17 -20.52 1.28 34.71
C ALA A 17 -19.26 0.58 34.19
N VAL A 18 -18.28 0.30 35.06
CA VAL A 18 -17.05 -0.43 34.70
C VAL A 18 -17.36 -1.86 34.27
N ALA A 19 -18.28 -2.55 34.95
CA ALA A 19 -18.69 -3.90 34.57
C ALA A 19 -19.30 -3.94 33.15
N ILE A 20 -20.16 -2.98 32.81
CA ILE A 20 -20.76 -2.88 31.47
C ILE A 20 -19.70 -2.60 30.41
N VAL A 21 -18.79 -1.64 30.66
CA VAL A 21 -17.70 -1.32 29.72
C VAL A 21 -16.78 -2.53 29.52
N GLY A 22 -16.51 -3.31 30.58
CA GLY A 22 -15.72 -4.53 30.48
C GLY A 22 -16.33 -5.57 29.53
N ILE A 23 -17.64 -5.81 29.62
CA ILE A 23 -18.36 -6.73 28.73
C ILE A 23 -18.33 -6.23 27.27
N LEU A 24 -18.59 -4.94 27.06
CA LEU A 24 -18.57 -4.35 25.72
C LEU A 24 -17.18 -4.41 25.09
N ALA A 25 -16.13 -4.09 25.87
CA ALA A 25 -14.74 -4.12 25.39
C ALA A 25 -14.31 -5.54 24.98
N ALA A 26 -14.74 -6.57 25.71
CA ALA A 26 -14.40 -7.97 25.41
C ALA A 26 -14.89 -8.40 24.02
N ALA A 27 -16.08 -7.95 23.59
CA ALA A 27 -16.60 -8.23 22.26
C ALA A 27 -16.10 -7.25 21.18
N ALA A 28 -15.96 -5.96 21.52
CA ALA A 28 -15.64 -4.91 20.56
C ALA A 28 -14.17 -4.95 20.09
N VAL A 29 -13.21 -5.24 20.98
CA VAL A 29 -11.78 -5.25 20.64
C VAL A 29 -11.41 -6.24 19.53
N PRO A 30 -11.77 -7.54 19.60
CA PRO A 30 -11.43 -8.49 18.53
C PRO A 30 -12.11 -8.14 17.19
N ALA A 31 -13.36 -7.66 17.23
CA ALA A 31 -14.07 -7.22 16.03
C ALA A 31 -13.39 -6.02 15.36
N TYR A 32 -12.96 -5.04 16.16
CA TYR A 32 -12.25 -3.86 15.65
C TYR A 32 -10.88 -4.22 15.06
N ARG A 33 -10.13 -5.13 15.69
CA ARG A 33 -8.84 -5.61 15.15
C ARG A 33 -9.02 -6.26 13.78
N SER A 34 -9.99 -7.15 13.65
CA SER A 34 -10.32 -7.82 12.38
C SER A 34 -10.74 -6.81 11.30
N TYR A 35 -11.47 -5.77 11.68
CA TYR A 35 -11.83 -4.69 10.75
C TYR A 35 -10.60 -3.92 10.23
N ILE A 36 -9.68 -3.54 11.12
CA ILE A 36 -8.45 -2.83 10.74
C ILE A 36 -7.57 -3.70 9.84
N GLU A 37 -7.44 -4.99 10.16
CA GLU A 37 -6.68 -5.94 9.35
C GLU A 37 -7.25 -6.07 7.93
N ASN A 38 -8.57 -6.29 7.80
CA ASN A 38 -9.24 -6.34 6.51
C ASN A 38 -9.08 -5.04 5.70
N SER A 39 -9.15 -3.88 6.36
CA SER A 39 -8.93 -2.58 5.74
C SER A 39 -7.48 -2.45 5.21
N ASN A 40 -6.51 -2.88 6.01
CA ASN A 40 -5.10 -2.88 5.62
C ASN A 40 -4.83 -3.83 4.45
N MET A 41 -5.42 -5.03 4.45
CA MET A 41 -5.34 -5.95 3.31
C MET A 41 -5.94 -5.34 2.04
N ALA A 42 -7.10 -4.72 2.13
CA ALA A 42 -7.72 -4.04 0.99
C ALA A 42 -6.81 -2.92 0.45
N LYS A 43 -6.14 -2.18 1.33
CA LYS A 43 -5.15 -1.14 0.99
C LYS A 43 -3.95 -1.73 0.24
N VAL A 44 -3.35 -2.82 0.72
CA VAL A 44 -2.23 -3.50 0.04
C VAL A 44 -2.65 -3.95 -1.36
N ASN A 45 -3.83 -4.53 -1.50
CA ASN A 45 -4.37 -4.93 -2.81
C ASN A 45 -4.62 -3.74 -3.74
N ALA A 46 -5.06 -2.61 -3.20
CA ALA A 46 -5.25 -1.39 -3.97
C ALA A 46 -3.91 -0.86 -4.51
N HIS A 47 -2.88 -0.81 -3.67
CA HIS A 47 -1.51 -0.44 -4.06
C HIS A 47 -0.94 -1.38 -5.11
N TYR A 48 -1.08 -2.70 -4.92
CA TYR A 48 -0.64 -3.68 -5.91
C TYR A 48 -1.25 -3.43 -7.30
N ARG A 49 -2.58 -3.24 -7.36
CA ARG A 49 -3.29 -2.94 -8.63
C ARG A 49 -2.94 -1.56 -9.19
N GLN A 50 -2.69 -0.58 -8.33
CA GLN A 50 -2.24 0.75 -8.75
C GLN A 50 -0.86 0.68 -9.39
N GLY A 51 0.09 -0.04 -8.78
CA GLY A 51 1.43 -0.25 -9.33
C GLY A 51 1.40 -0.84 -10.75
N ILE A 52 0.57 -1.85 -10.98
CA ILE A 52 0.39 -2.45 -12.32
C ILE A 52 -0.08 -1.40 -13.34
N ARG A 53 -1.19 -0.71 -13.04
CA ARG A 53 -1.75 0.31 -13.94
C ARG A 53 -0.79 1.47 -14.19
N PHE A 54 -0.04 1.85 -13.16
CA PHE A 54 0.97 2.91 -13.25
C PHE A 54 2.03 2.53 -14.30
N VAL A 55 2.60 1.33 -14.20
CA VAL A 55 3.61 0.85 -15.15
C VAL A 55 3.05 0.76 -16.57
N GLU A 56 1.84 0.21 -16.74
CA GLU A 56 1.21 0.11 -18.06
C GLU A 56 0.99 1.49 -18.71
N ASN A 57 0.50 2.45 -17.94
CA ASN A 57 0.30 3.82 -18.43
C ASN A 57 1.63 4.51 -18.76
N GLU A 58 2.65 4.28 -17.95
CA GLU A 58 4.00 4.82 -18.17
C GLU A 58 4.61 4.28 -19.46
N PHE A 59 4.49 2.97 -19.71
CA PHE A 59 4.96 2.36 -20.95
C PHE A 59 4.25 2.92 -22.18
N ARG A 60 2.92 3.09 -22.11
CA ARG A 60 2.16 3.74 -23.19
C ARG A 60 2.63 5.17 -23.44
N ARG A 61 2.89 5.94 -22.38
CA ARG A 61 3.42 7.31 -22.50
C ARG A 61 4.80 7.32 -23.15
N MET A 62 5.71 6.47 -22.68
CA MET A 62 7.08 6.41 -23.20
C MET A 62 7.13 5.94 -24.66
N ARG A 63 6.25 5.02 -25.07
CA ARG A 63 6.13 4.64 -26.50
C ARG A 63 5.73 5.82 -27.37
N ALA A 64 4.79 6.64 -26.91
CA ALA A 64 4.40 7.85 -27.63
C ALA A 64 5.57 8.84 -27.72
N GLU A 65 6.30 9.07 -26.61
CA GLU A 65 7.48 9.95 -26.59
C GLU A 65 8.60 9.46 -27.55
N MET A 66 8.87 8.15 -27.58
CA MET A 66 9.83 7.55 -28.51
C MET A 66 9.37 7.67 -29.97
N SER A 67 8.08 7.43 -30.25
CA SER A 67 7.51 7.60 -31.58
C SER A 67 7.55 9.05 -32.07
N MET A 68 7.44 10.01 -31.15
CA MET A 68 7.55 11.43 -31.44
C MET A 68 9.01 11.92 -31.52
N GLY A 69 9.99 11.03 -31.25
CA GLY A 69 11.41 11.37 -31.24
C GLY A 69 11.85 12.28 -30.08
N THR A 70 10.98 12.52 -29.10
CA THR A 70 11.28 13.38 -27.93
C THR A 70 12.04 12.64 -26.83
N LEU A 71 12.06 11.30 -26.91
CA LEU A 71 12.83 10.43 -26.03
C LEU A 71 13.61 9.41 -26.86
N THR A 72 14.93 9.38 -26.70
CA THR A 72 15.75 8.31 -27.29
C THR A 72 15.80 7.09 -26.37
N VAL A 73 16.09 5.92 -26.94
CA VAL A 73 16.23 4.67 -26.17
C VAL A 73 17.29 4.78 -25.08
N ALA A 74 18.44 5.40 -25.37
CA ALA A 74 19.50 5.61 -24.39
C ALA A 74 19.08 6.55 -23.24
N GLN A 75 18.29 7.58 -23.54
CA GLN A 75 17.73 8.46 -22.52
C GLN A 75 16.68 7.74 -21.66
N ALA A 76 15.88 6.85 -22.25
CA ALA A 76 14.90 6.06 -21.53
C ALA A 76 15.57 5.12 -20.53
N ASP A 77 16.62 4.40 -20.93
CA ASP A 77 17.40 3.53 -20.03
C ASP A 77 17.99 4.29 -18.84
N THR A 78 18.50 5.49 -19.09
CA THR A 78 19.05 6.33 -18.02
C THR A 78 17.97 6.79 -17.03
N ARG A 79 16.74 7.03 -17.50
CA ARG A 79 15.63 7.55 -16.69
C ARG A 79 14.85 6.46 -15.95
N TYR A 80 14.81 5.26 -16.51
CA TYR A 80 13.94 4.17 -16.05
C TYR A 80 14.70 3.15 -15.21
N THR A 81 15.21 3.62 -14.08
CA THR A 81 15.88 2.75 -13.10
C THR A 81 14.90 2.28 -12.03
N ASN A 82 15.20 1.16 -11.35
CA ASN A 82 14.35 0.66 -10.28
C ASN A 82 14.09 1.72 -9.20
N THR A 83 15.14 2.43 -8.77
CA THR A 83 15.04 3.51 -7.78
C THR A 83 14.12 4.64 -8.25
N ALA A 84 14.23 5.06 -9.51
CA ALA A 84 13.37 6.12 -10.05
C ALA A 84 11.90 5.67 -10.15
N ARG A 85 11.64 4.39 -10.44
CA ARG A 85 10.28 3.83 -10.51
C ARG A 85 9.62 3.77 -9.13
N ILE A 86 10.34 3.27 -8.13
CA ILE A 86 9.87 3.24 -6.75
C ILE A 86 9.57 4.67 -6.27
N ALA A 87 10.46 5.63 -6.53
CA ALA A 87 10.24 7.02 -6.16
C ALA A 87 9.00 7.63 -6.83
N SER A 88 8.75 7.31 -8.12
CA SER A 88 7.58 7.80 -8.85
C SER A 88 6.28 7.21 -8.31
N LEU A 89 6.28 5.92 -7.94
CA LEU A 89 5.12 5.24 -7.34
C LEU A 89 4.79 5.75 -5.92
N ASN A 90 5.81 6.10 -5.14
CA ASN A 90 5.63 6.68 -3.80
C ASN A 90 5.31 8.19 -3.84
N GLY A 91 5.47 8.85 -4.99
CA GLY A 91 5.25 10.31 -5.14
C GLY A 91 3.82 10.77 -4.79
N ASP A 92 2.85 9.87 -4.91
CA ASP A 92 1.44 10.13 -4.54
C ASP A 92 1.19 10.13 -3.02
N GLY A 93 2.21 9.84 -2.20
CA GLY A 93 2.12 9.85 -0.73
C GLY A 93 1.35 8.67 -0.14
N GLY A 94 1.13 7.60 -0.93
CA GLY A 94 0.50 6.38 -0.45
C GLY A 94 1.38 5.68 0.58
N LEU A 95 0.90 5.54 1.82
CA LEU A 95 1.59 4.78 2.86
C LEU A 95 1.19 3.31 2.84
N SER A 96 2.08 2.42 3.24
CA SER A 96 1.75 1.02 3.57
C SER A 96 0.95 0.92 4.88
N PRO A 97 0.37 -0.24 5.23
CA PRO A 97 -0.16 -0.49 6.57
C PRO A 97 0.85 -0.27 7.70
N GLY A 98 2.13 -0.56 7.46
CA GLY A 98 3.23 -0.33 8.41
C GLY A 98 3.60 1.15 8.61
N GLY A 99 2.97 2.06 7.86
CA GLY A 99 3.15 3.51 8.02
C GLY A 99 4.33 4.11 7.26
N GLY A 100 5.15 3.29 6.60
CA GLY A 100 6.18 3.75 5.66
C GLY A 100 5.66 3.85 4.24
N ASP A 101 6.58 3.96 3.28
CA ASP A 101 6.27 3.95 1.85
C ASP A 101 5.46 2.71 1.43
N ALA A 102 4.59 2.86 0.43
CA ALA A 102 3.78 1.77 -0.11
C ALA A 102 4.57 0.83 -1.03
N TYR A 103 5.64 1.32 -1.66
CA TYR A 103 6.45 0.57 -2.62
C TYR A 103 7.93 0.56 -2.22
N ALA A 104 8.59 -0.58 -2.40
CA ALA A 104 10.03 -0.75 -2.19
C ALA A 104 10.62 -1.76 -3.19
N ALA A 105 11.94 -1.94 -3.17
CA ALA A 105 12.63 -2.86 -4.09
C ALA A 105 12.24 -4.33 -3.88
N ALA A 106 11.80 -4.69 -2.67
CA ALA A 106 11.28 -6.00 -2.31
C ALA A 106 9.96 -5.82 -1.57
N ALA A 107 9.09 -6.82 -1.64
CA ALA A 107 7.86 -6.84 -0.86
C ALA A 107 8.18 -7.05 0.63
N ASP A 108 7.39 -6.45 1.51
CA ASP A 108 7.49 -6.62 2.97
C ASP A 108 6.16 -7.14 3.52
N ASP A 109 6.20 -8.37 4.01
CA ASP A 109 5.05 -9.11 4.54
C ASP A 109 4.57 -8.56 5.89
N ALA A 110 5.47 -7.96 6.68
CA ALA A 110 5.12 -7.40 7.98
C ALA A 110 4.53 -5.99 7.85
N ALA A 111 5.14 -5.16 6.99
CA ALA A 111 4.69 -3.79 6.79
C ALA A 111 3.61 -3.64 5.71
N GLY A 112 3.39 -4.67 4.87
CA GLY A 112 2.45 -4.62 3.75
C GLY A 112 2.95 -3.73 2.61
N VAL A 113 4.25 -3.79 2.32
CA VAL A 113 4.89 -3.01 1.25
C VAL A 113 4.90 -3.82 -0.05
N VAL A 114 4.52 -3.18 -1.16
CA VAL A 114 4.53 -3.79 -2.50
C VAL A 114 5.94 -3.76 -3.07
N GLY A 115 6.43 -4.90 -3.53
CA GLY A 115 7.73 -5.02 -4.18
C GLY A 115 7.70 -4.54 -5.62
N VAL A 116 8.73 -3.81 -6.03
CA VAL A 116 8.93 -3.31 -7.40
C VAL A 116 10.35 -3.66 -7.83
N SER A 117 10.45 -4.39 -8.93
CA SER A 117 11.73 -4.72 -9.56
C SER A 117 11.70 -4.30 -11.02
N VAL A 118 12.77 -3.66 -11.48
CA VAL A 118 12.99 -3.33 -12.89
C VAL A 118 14.23 -4.09 -13.33
N THR A 119 14.10 -4.89 -14.37
CA THR A 119 15.16 -5.71 -14.96
C THR A 119 15.20 -5.51 -16.47
N GLY A 120 16.33 -5.78 -17.10
CA GLY A 120 16.53 -5.51 -18.53
C GLY A 120 16.62 -4.01 -18.85
N THR A 121 16.59 -3.70 -20.14
CA THR A 121 16.74 -2.34 -20.69
C THR A 121 15.86 -2.15 -21.92
N PHE A 122 15.52 -0.90 -22.24
CA PHE A 122 14.90 -0.55 -23.52
C PHE A 122 15.84 -0.83 -24.69
N ALA A 123 17.14 -0.56 -24.55
CA ALA A 123 18.12 -0.87 -25.59
C ALA A 123 18.22 -2.37 -25.87
N GLY A 124 18.13 -3.21 -24.84
CA GLY A 124 18.09 -4.67 -24.96
C GLY A 124 16.73 -5.22 -25.41
N ASN A 125 15.69 -4.39 -25.45
CA ASN A 125 14.30 -4.79 -25.69
C ASN A 125 13.80 -5.92 -24.75
N ASP A 126 14.41 -6.02 -23.58
CA ASP A 126 14.19 -7.06 -22.56
C ASP A 126 13.73 -6.46 -21.22
N LEU A 127 13.39 -5.16 -21.20
CA LEU A 127 12.91 -4.48 -20.01
C LEU A 127 11.63 -5.15 -19.47
N VAL A 128 11.66 -5.56 -18.21
CA VAL A 128 10.53 -6.10 -17.46
C VAL A 128 10.42 -5.41 -16.11
N VAL A 129 9.21 -4.97 -15.78
CA VAL A 129 8.87 -4.49 -14.45
C VAL A 129 8.01 -5.52 -13.74
N THR A 130 8.47 -5.98 -12.59
CA THR A 130 7.75 -6.93 -11.74
C THR A 130 7.17 -6.19 -10.55
N ILE A 131 5.84 -6.23 -10.41
CA ILE A 131 5.14 -5.77 -9.21
C ILE A 131 4.76 -6.99 -8.38
N THR A 132 5.12 -7.01 -7.10
CA THR A 132 4.90 -8.15 -6.19
C THR A 132 4.06 -7.73 -4.99
N ARG A 133 2.91 -8.38 -4.81
CA ARG A 133 2.09 -8.25 -3.60
C ARG A 133 2.71 -9.09 -2.47
N PRO A 134 2.90 -8.50 -1.27
CA PRO A 134 3.40 -9.25 -0.10
C PRO A 134 2.37 -10.25 0.43
N LEU A 135 2.85 -11.20 1.24
CA LEU A 135 2.05 -12.05 2.12
C LEU A 135 1.63 -11.24 3.36
N PHE A 136 0.63 -10.37 3.19
CA PHE A 136 0.13 -9.51 4.26
C PHE A 136 -1.25 -9.97 4.76
N GLY A 137 -1.40 -10.13 6.08
CA GLY A 137 -2.63 -10.63 6.70
C GLY A 137 -2.98 -12.04 6.20
N ASP A 138 -4.24 -12.26 5.83
CA ASP A 138 -4.76 -13.56 5.38
C ASP A 138 -4.56 -13.84 3.87
N PHE A 139 -3.60 -13.18 3.20
CA PHE A 139 -3.29 -13.54 1.81
C PHE A 139 -2.68 -14.94 1.71
N ALA A 140 -3.32 -15.81 0.93
CA ALA A 140 -2.89 -17.20 0.78
C ALA A 140 -1.51 -17.37 0.11
N ALA A 141 -1.12 -16.44 -0.75
CA ALA A 141 0.16 -16.44 -1.46
C ALA A 141 0.57 -15.01 -1.87
N ALA A 142 1.89 -14.77 -1.96
CA ALA A 142 2.43 -13.63 -2.68
C ALA A 142 2.03 -13.75 -4.16
N GLU A 143 1.74 -12.62 -4.80
CA GLU A 143 1.33 -12.58 -6.21
C GLU A 143 2.21 -11.58 -6.95
N SER A 144 2.84 -12.02 -8.04
CA SER A 144 3.70 -11.17 -8.85
C SER A 144 3.13 -11.00 -10.25
N ARG A 145 3.27 -9.80 -10.80
CA ARG A 145 2.89 -9.45 -12.17
C ARG A 145 4.10 -8.87 -12.89
N ASP A 146 4.51 -9.56 -13.94
CA ASP A 146 5.54 -9.09 -14.87
C ASP A 146 4.88 -8.30 -16.00
N ILE A 147 5.46 -7.14 -16.30
CA ILE A 147 5.02 -6.23 -17.35
C ILE A 147 6.24 -5.98 -18.23
N ALA A 148 6.30 -6.68 -19.36
CA ALA A 148 7.39 -6.57 -20.32
C ALA A 148 7.15 -5.38 -21.26
N TRP A 149 8.20 -4.62 -21.53
CA TRP A 149 8.17 -3.55 -22.51
C TRP A 149 7.81 -4.05 -23.91
N ALA A 150 8.26 -5.26 -24.27
CA ALA A 150 7.99 -5.87 -25.57
C ALA A 150 6.49 -6.14 -25.81
N ASP A 151 5.73 -6.39 -24.74
CA ASP A 151 4.31 -6.75 -24.80
C ASP A 151 3.36 -5.55 -24.69
N ALA A 152 3.88 -4.38 -24.31
CA ALA A 152 3.11 -3.13 -24.23
C ALA A 152 2.72 -2.60 -25.63
#